data_AF-A0A1G5IU61-F1
#
_entry.id   AF-A0A1G5IU61-F1
#
_cell.length_a   1.000
_cell.length_b   1.000
_cell.length_c   1.000
_cell.angle_alpha   90.00
_cell.angle_beta   90.00
_cell.angle_gamma   90.00
#
_symmetry.space_group_name_H-M   'P 1'
#
loop_
_entity.id
_entity.type
_entity.pdbx_description
1 polymer ?
#
loop_
_entity_poly.entity_id
_entity_poly.type
_entity_poly.pdbx_seq_one_letter_code
_entity_poly.pdbx_strand_id
1 'polypeptide(L)' 'EIWSLYQSGKLHPESKLSGHFEHNEKPANVGNVMRIVANVLKKEAALQRYKQAMRR' A
#
# COMPACT_ATOMS: atom_id res chain seq x y z
N GLU A 1 1.80 -1.70 -15.83
CA GLU A 1 0.33 -1.70 -16.00
C GLU A 1 -0.41 -0.91 -14.93
N ILE A 2 -0.73 -1.47 -13.76
CA ILE A 2 -1.42 -0.70 -12.70
C ILE A 2 -0.64 0.55 -12.28
N TRP A 3 0.69 0.41 -12.15
CA TRP A 3 1.58 1.51 -11.82
C TRP A 3 1.59 2.60 -12.90
N SER A 4 1.57 2.19 -14.17
CA SER A 4 1.52 3.10 -15.32
C SER A 4 0.19 3.88 -15.36
N LEU A 5 -0.93 3.23 -15.04
CA LEU A 5 -2.24 3.88 -14.91
C LEU A 5 -2.25 4.87 -13.74
N TYR A 6 -1.67 4.49 -12.60
CA TYR A 6 -1.54 5.38 -11.44
C TYR A 6 -0.70 6.62 -11.77
N GLN A 7 0.50 6.43 -12.33
CA GLN A 7 1.40 7.52 -12.67
C GLN A 7 0.84 8.46 -13.74
N SER A 8 0.05 7.92 -14.67
CA SER A 8 -0.59 8.72 -15.72
C SER A 8 -1.91 9.38 -15.29
N GLY A 9 -2.36 9.16 -14.04
CA GLY A 9 -3.63 9.68 -13.53
C GLY A 9 -4.87 9.00 -14.11
N LYS A 10 -4.71 7.87 -14.82
CA LYS A 10 -5.78 7.12 -15.49
C LYS A 10 -6.24 5.91 -14.68
N LEU A 11 -5.82 5.80 -13.42
CA LEU A 11 -6.28 4.77 -12.51
C LEU A 11 -7.57 5.23 -11.84
N HIS A 12 -8.68 4.64 -12.28
CA HIS A 12 -10.01 4.80 -11.72
C HIS A 12 -10.51 3.43 -11.25
N PRO A 13 -11.51 3.37 -10.36
CA PRO A 13 -12.07 2.09 -9.89
C PRO A 13 -12.55 1.15 -11.01
N GLU A 14 -12.91 1.71 -12.16
CA GLU A 14 -13.47 1.05 -13.34
C GLU A 14 -12.38 0.71 -14.37
N SER A 15 -11.14 1.15 -14.13
CA SER A 15 -10.01 0.87 -15.02
C SER A 15 -9.79 -0.63 -15.10
N LYS A 16 -10.01 -1.19 -16.29
CA LYS A 16 -9.75 -2.62 -16.54
C LYS A 16 -8.25 -2.87 -16.54
N LEU A 17 -7.80 -3.69 -15.59
CA LEU A 17 -6.46 -4.27 -15.62
C LEU A 17 -6.49 -5.46 -16.58
N SER A 18 -5.59 -5.48 -17.56
CA SER A 18 -5.38 -6.62 -18.45
C SER A 18 -4.67 -7.78 -17.74
N GLY A 19 -4.02 -7.52 -16.60
CA GLY A 19 -3.20 -8.51 -15.89
C GLY A 19 -1.84 -8.73 -16.53
N HIS A 20 -1.52 -7.98 -17.59
CA HIS A 20 -0.22 -8.01 -18.23
C HIS A 20 0.77 -7.15 -17.45
N PHE A 21 1.87 -7.75 -17.01
CA PHE A 21 2.99 -7.02 -16.42
C PHE A 21 4.30 -7.43 -17.08
N GLU A 22 5.21 -6.47 -17.20
CA GLU A 22 6.58 -6.76 -17.60
C GLU A 22 7.29 -7.49 -16.47
N HIS A 23 7.86 -8.65 -16.77
CA HIS A 23 8.66 -9.38 -15.80
C HIS A 23 9.89 -8.54 -15.42
N ASN A 24 10.15 -8.43 -14.12
CA ASN A 24 11.25 -7.64 -13.59
C ASN A 24 12.03 -8.47 -12.57
N GLU A 25 13.27 -8.80 -12.92
CA GLU A 25 14.17 -9.59 -12.07
C GLU A 25 15.00 -8.74 -11.11
N LYS A 26 14.81 -7.41 -11.11
CA LYS A 26 15.52 -6.53 -10.17
C LYS A 26 15.17 -6.94 -8.74
N PRO A 27 16.18 -7.11 -7.86
CA PRO A 27 15.93 -7.47 -6.46
C PRO A 27 15.00 -6.48 -5.78
N ALA A 28 13.92 -6.99 -5.20
CA ALA A 28 13.02 -6.19 -4.38
C ALA A 28 13.65 -5.90 -3.01
N ASN A 29 13.57 -4.66 -2.55
CA ASN A 29 13.98 -4.29 -1.19
C ASN A 29 12.87 -4.63 -0.18
N VAL A 30 12.78 -5.91 0.18
CA VAL A 30 11.77 -6.43 1.14
C VAL A 30 11.94 -5.78 2.53
N GLY A 31 13.17 -5.50 2.95
CA GLY A 31 13.42 -4.84 4.24
C GLY A 31 12.75 -3.46 4.34
N ASN A 32 12.80 -2.68 3.26
CA ASN A 32 12.10 -1.39 3.19
C ASN A 32 10.58 -1.56 3.26
N VAL A 33 10.03 -2.55 2.57
CA VAL A 33 8.59 -2.86 2.60
C VAL A 33 8.16 -3.19 4.03
N MET A 34 8.87 -4.10 4.70
CA MET A 34 8.55 -4.52 6.06
C MET A 34 8.65 -3.36 7.06
N ARG A 35 9.62 -2.45 6.88
CA ARG A 35 9.73 -1.24 7.69
C ARG A 35 8.51 -0.33 7.56
N ILE A 36 8.00 -0.13 6.34
CA ILE A 36 6.80 0.68 6.10
C ILE A 36 5.58 0.02 6.75
N VAL A 37 5.40 -1.29 6.57
CA VAL A 37 4.32 -2.07 7.18
C VAL A 37 4.34 -1.93 8.70
N ALA A 38 5.49 -2.13 9.34
CA ALA A 38 5.63 -2.00 10.79
C ALA A 38 5.27 -0.59 11.30
N ASN A 39 5.66 0.46 10.57
CA ASN A 39 5.32 1.84 10.92
C ASN A 39 3.81 2.10 10.86
N VAL A 40 3.13 1.60 9.82
CA VAL A 40 1.67 1.74 9.68
C VAL A 40 0.95 0.96 10.79
N LEU A 41 1.37 -0.27 11.09
CA LEU A 41 0.78 -1.07 12.17
C LEU A 41 0.92 -0.38 13.53
N LYS A 42 2.09 0.21 13.82
CA LYS A 42 2.31 0.96 15.06
C LYS A 42 1.38 2.17 15.16
N LYS A 43 1.21 2.91 14.06
CA LYS A 43 0.28 4.05 13.99
C LYS A 43 -1.16 3.61 14.23
N GLU A 44 -1.62 2.56 13.57
CA GLU A 44 -2.99 2.06 13.72
C GLU A 44 -3.26 1.56 15.15
N ALA A 45 -2.30 0.86 15.75
CA ALA A 45 -2.40 0.44 17.14
C ALA A 45 -2.55 1.61 18.11
N ALA A 46 -1.85 2.73 17.87
CA ALA A 46 -2.00 3.95 18.66
C ALA A 46 -3.39 4.59 18.47
N LEU A 47 -3.88 4.67 17.23
CA LEU A 47 -5.24 5.17 16.94
C LEU A 47 -6.31 4.31 17.61
N GLN A 48 -6.15 2.99 17.58
CA GLN A 48 -7.11 2.08 18.22
C GLN A 48 -7.13 2.24 19.74
N ARG A 49 -5.97 2.40 20.39
CA ARG A 49 -5.90 2.70 21.83
C ARG A 49 -6.59 4.02 22.16
N TYR A 50 -6.36 5.06 21.37
CA TYR A 50 -7.04 6.35 21.53
C TYR A 50 -8.56 6.22 21.42
N LYS A 51 -9.06 5.53 20.37
CA LYS A 51 -10.50 5.26 20.19
C LYS A 51 -11.10 4.48 21.35
N GLN A 52 -10.36 3.52 21.91
CA GLN A 52 -10.81 2.74 23.08
C GLN A 52 -10.85 3.58 24.35
N ALA A 53 -9.87 4.47 24.55
CA ALA A 53 -9.85 5.38 25.69
C ALA A 53 -11.00 6.41 25.62
N MET A 54 -11.31 6.93 24.43
CA MET A 54 -12.42 7.88 24.21
C MET A 54 -13.82 7.25 24.29
N ARG A 55 -13.91 5.91 24.21
CA ARG A 55 -15.17 5.16 24.34
C ARG A 55 -15.49 4.74 25.77
N ARG A 56 -14.57 4.96 26.70
CA ARG A 56 -14.75 4.74 28.14
C ARG A 56 -15.09 6.06 28.82
#